data_AF-A0A7S0H3I4-F1
#
_entry.id   AF-A0A7S0H3I4-F1
#
_cell.length_a   1.000
_cell.length_b   1.000
_cell.length_c   1.000
_cell.angle_alpha   90.00
_cell.angle_beta   90.00
_cell.angle_gamma   90.00
#
_symmetry.space_group_name_H-M   'P 1'
#
loop_
_entity.id
_entity.type
_entity.pdbx_description
1 polymer ?
#
loop_
_entity_poly.entity_id
_entity_poly.type
_entity_poly.pdbx_seq_one_letter_code
_entity_poly.pdbx_strand_id
1 'polypeptide(L)'
;GVEVRDSKDNERGKIKEGGLKANNNGNQAVWIACAKGLVVRSKVMLFLKGSPDAPYCSHSRDAVRVLDSLGLKFDTYDVITAHPEVCQALKQQANWPFFPQLYINGVLMGGADILKAYAEDNVLKQELISRGVDTNSFGEPISRCTAKSEPPPCATDHVKDLGVRLSDDDQELVRLISIHGTKDWADLARKFGSKVGREGEVTAMKVRKRWRVIRPLIKEKVEEKAVMKCGHSCFTCPTRHECQIHDELEIDIEDLAVH
;
A
#
# COMPACT_ATOMS: atom_id res chain seq x y z
N GLY A 1 -2.62 48.30 71.32
CA GLY A 1 -3.56 48.16 70.19
C GLY A 1 -3.40 49.39 69.32
N VAL A 2 -3.04 49.20 68.06
CA VAL A 2 -2.90 50.30 67.11
C VAL A 2 -3.53 49.84 65.81
N GLU A 3 -4.62 50.50 65.43
CA GLU A 3 -5.01 50.64 64.03
C GLU A 3 -4.28 51.87 63.45
N VAL A 4 -3.98 51.81 62.14
CA VAL A 4 -4.38 52.76 61.09
C VAL A 4 -3.31 52.89 59.98
N ARG A 5 -3.66 52.30 58.82
CA ARG A 5 -3.58 52.73 57.39
C ARG A 5 -2.27 52.99 56.61
N ASP A 6 -2.49 52.90 55.29
CA ASP A 6 -1.75 53.37 54.10
C ASP A 6 -0.78 52.32 53.48
N SER A 7 -0.77 52.01 52.18
CA SER A 7 -1.24 52.71 50.97
C SER A 7 -1.59 51.74 49.84
N LYS A 8 -2.32 52.27 48.85
CA LYS A 8 -2.58 51.72 47.50
C LYS A 8 -1.27 51.30 46.81
N ASP A 9 -1.32 50.26 46.00
CA ASP A 9 -0.82 50.35 44.63
C ASP A 9 -1.40 49.27 43.71
N ASN A 10 -1.54 49.71 42.46
CA ASN A 10 -2.32 49.18 41.37
C ASN A 10 -1.49 48.22 40.52
N GLU A 11 -1.97 47.00 40.26
CA GLU A 11 -1.49 46.24 39.11
C GLU A 11 -2.61 45.51 38.36
N ARG A 12 -2.57 45.76 37.06
CA ARG A 12 -3.52 45.39 36.01
C ARG A 12 -3.62 43.88 35.86
N GLY A 13 -4.83 43.45 35.52
CA GLY A 13 -5.12 42.08 35.14
C GLY A 13 -4.26 41.57 34.00
N LYS A 14 -3.75 40.35 34.17
CA LYS A 14 -3.56 39.40 33.09
C LYS A 14 -4.50 38.23 33.36
N ILE A 15 -5.57 38.20 32.58
CA ILE A 15 -6.33 37.03 32.16
C ILE A 15 -5.39 35.83 32.03
N LYS A 16 -5.42 34.92 33.01
CA LYS A 16 -5.03 33.53 32.79
C LYS A 16 -6.28 32.85 32.27
N GLU A 17 -6.24 32.51 30.98
CA GLU A 17 -7.22 31.63 30.36
C GLU A 17 -7.33 30.37 31.21
N GLY A 18 -8.37 30.32 32.04
CA GLY A 18 -8.81 29.10 32.69
C GLY A 18 -9.27 28.17 31.58
N GLY A 19 -8.37 27.32 31.11
CA GLY A 19 -8.67 26.22 30.21
C GLY A 19 -9.83 25.43 30.80
N LEU A 20 -10.98 25.59 30.16
CA LEU A 20 -12.22 24.88 30.42
C LEU A 20 -11.89 23.38 30.35
N LYS A 21 -11.81 22.72 31.51
CA LYS A 21 -11.77 21.24 31.54
C LYS A 21 -13.15 20.76 31.10
N ALA A 22 -13.30 20.52 29.80
CA ALA A 22 -14.45 19.84 29.27
C ALA A 22 -14.53 18.45 29.90
N ASN A 23 -15.66 18.19 30.54
CA ASN A 23 -16.06 16.92 31.11
C ASN A 23 -16.39 15.92 29.98
N ASN A 24 -15.37 15.17 29.53
CA ASN A 24 -15.43 14.27 28.37
C ASN A 24 -16.33 13.02 28.49
N ASN A 25 -17.04 12.82 29.60
CA ASN A 25 -17.78 11.57 29.82
C ASN A 25 -19.04 11.42 28.94
N GLY A 26 -19.66 12.52 28.50
CA GLY A 26 -20.85 12.47 27.63
C GLY A 26 -20.54 12.10 26.18
N ASN A 27 -19.42 12.59 25.64
CA ASN A 27 -19.04 12.35 24.25
C ASN A 27 -18.34 11.00 24.04
N GLN A 28 -17.68 10.45 25.08
CA GLN A 28 -16.98 9.16 24.96
C GLN A 28 -17.93 8.01 24.61
N ALA A 29 -19.14 7.99 25.19
CA ALA A 29 -20.16 6.99 24.87
C ALA A 29 -20.59 7.05 23.39
N VAL A 30 -20.68 8.26 22.82
CA VAL A 30 -21.03 8.47 21.41
C VAL A 30 -19.94 7.92 20.49
N TRP A 31 -18.66 8.21 20.78
CA TRP A 31 -17.55 7.70 19.99
C TRP A 31 -17.41 6.18 20.06
N ILE A 32 -17.64 5.60 21.24
CA ILE A 32 -17.72 4.15 21.44
C ILE A 32 -18.85 3.55 20.59
N ALA A 33 -20.04 4.16 20.61
CA ALA A 33 -21.16 3.69 19.80
C ALA A 33 -20.87 3.80 18.29
N CYS A 34 -20.26 4.90 17.85
CA CYS A 34 -19.84 5.11 16.47
C CYS A 34 -18.83 4.05 16.02
N ALA A 35 -17.78 3.79 16.80
CA ALA A 35 -16.81 2.74 16.52
C ALA A 35 -17.47 1.35 16.41
N LYS A 36 -18.39 1.01 17.32
CA LYS A 36 -19.18 -0.23 17.26
C LYS A 36 -20.00 -0.33 15.98
N GLY A 37 -20.65 0.76 15.57
CA GLY A 37 -21.39 0.82 14.32
C GLY A 37 -20.51 0.63 13.09
N LEU A 38 -19.31 1.20 13.10
CA LEU A 38 -18.35 1.10 11.98
C LEU A 38 -17.84 -0.34 11.79
N VAL A 39 -17.51 -1.05 12.87
CA VAL A 39 -16.93 -2.42 12.74
C VAL A 39 -17.95 -3.45 12.24
N VAL A 40 -19.25 -3.20 12.40
CA VAL A 40 -20.34 -4.07 11.90
C VAL A 40 -20.98 -3.57 10.61
N ARG A 41 -20.52 -2.43 10.07
CA ARG A 41 -21.06 -1.82 8.84
C ARG A 41 -20.97 -2.76 7.64
N SER A 42 -19.93 -3.60 7.60
CA SER A 42 -19.69 -4.58 6.55
C SER A 42 -19.30 -5.92 7.15
N LYS A 43 -19.50 -7.01 6.39
CA LYS A 43 -19.08 -8.35 6.80
C LYS A 43 -17.56 -8.44 6.90
N VAL A 44 -16.83 -7.78 6.01
CA VAL A 44 -15.37 -7.70 6.02
C VAL A 44 -14.98 -6.23 5.96
N MET A 45 -14.44 -5.70 7.05
CA MET A 45 -14.18 -4.28 7.24
C MET A 45 -12.71 -4.06 7.59
N LEU A 46 -11.97 -3.32 6.75
CA LEU A 46 -10.57 -2.97 6.97
C LEU A 46 -10.43 -1.50 7.35
N PHE A 47 -9.90 -1.26 8.55
CA PHE A 47 -9.48 0.08 8.98
C PHE A 47 -8.01 0.26 8.64
N LEU A 48 -7.68 1.24 7.80
CA LEU A 48 -6.33 1.45 7.28
C LEU A 48 -5.97 2.93 7.19
N LYS A 49 -4.69 3.22 6.94
CA LYS A 49 -4.18 4.56 6.67
C LYS A 49 -4.16 4.80 5.15
N GLY A 50 -5.03 5.68 4.65
CA GLY A 50 -5.27 5.91 3.22
C GLY A 50 -6.40 5.03 2.68
N SER A 51 -6.35 4.69 1.40
CA SER A 51 -7.32 3.82 0.71
C SER A 51 -6.66 2.54 0.17
N PRO A 52 -7.44 1.53 -0.27
CA PRO A 52 -6.89 0.36 -0.98
C PRO A 52 -6.02 0.75 -2.19
N ASP A 53 -6.47 1.73 -2.97
CA ASP A 53 -5.78 2.20 -4.17
C ASP A 53 -4.54 3.06 -3.83
N ALA A 54 -4.58 3.77 -2.69
CA ALA A 54 -3.52 4.67 -2.24
C ALA A 54 -3.22 4.49 -0.73
N PRO A 55 -2.56 3.39 -0.31
CA PRO A 55 -2.23 3.15 1.08
C PRO A 55 -1.00 3.98 1.50
N TYR A 56 -1.13 4.72 2.61
CA TYR A 56 -0.11 5.68 3.08
C TYR A 56 0.96 5.05 3.98
N CYS A 57 0.83 3.76 4.32
CA CYS A 57 1.77 3.04 5.17
C CYS A 57 2.00 1.63 4.64
N SER A 58 3.22 1.11 4.75
CA SER A 58 3.60 -0.26 4.35
C SER A 58 2.69 -1.32 4.98
N HIS A 59 2.39 -1.22 6.28
CA HIS A 59 1.50 -2.15 6.96
C HIS A 59 0.08 -2.13 6.38
N SER A 60 -0.46 -0.95 6.07
CA SER A 60 -1.77 -0.82 5.42
C SER A 60 -1.76 -1.40 4.00
N ARG A 61 -0.69 -1.15 3.25
CA ARG A 61 -0.47 -1.74 1.92
C ARG A 61 -0.43 -3.27 1.98
N ASP A 62 0.24 -3.81 2.98
CA ASP A 62 0.37 -5.26 3.14
C ASP A 62 -0.95 -5.93 3.53
N ALA A 63 -1.75 -5.30 4.39
CA ALA A 63 -3.09 -5.81 4.70
C ALA A 63 -3.99 -5.86 3.46
N VAL A 64 -3.99 -4.79 2.64
CA VAL A 64 -4.74 -4.75 1.36
C VAL A 64 -4.27 -5.86 0.43
N ARG A 65 -2.95 -6.03 0.27
CA ARG A 65 -2.37 -7.09 -0.57
C ARG A 65 -2.83 -8.49 -0.18
N VAL A 66 -2.86 -8.78 1.12
CA VAL A 66 -3.30 -10.10 1.62
C VAL A 66 -4.78 -10.33 1.32
N LEU A 67 -5.63 -9.31 1.47
CA LEU A 67 -7.05 -9.47 1.18
C LEU A 67 -7.33 -9.60 -0.32
N ASP A 68 -6.62 -8.84 -1.15
CA ASP A 68 -6.71 -8.91 -2.60
C ASP A 68 -6.23 -10.25 -3.15
N SER A 69 -5.14 -10.81 -2.60
CA SER A 69 -4.63 -12.13 -3.03
C SER A 69 -5.60 -13.27 -2.74
N LEU A 70 -6.46 -13.10 -1.74
CA LEU A 70 -7.54 -14.01 -1.40
C LEU A 70 -8.82 -13.77 -2.24
N GLY A 71 -8.84 -12.73 -3.08
CA GLY A 71 -10.01 -12.36 -3.89
C GLY A 71 -11.17 -11.84 -3.05
N LEU A 72 -10.89 -11.33 -1.84
CA LEU A 72 -11.91 -10.91 -0.90
C LEU A 72 -12.49 -9.55 -1.28
N LYS A 73 -13.82 -9.45 -1.28
CA LYS A 73 -14.49 -8.16 -1.26
C LYS A 73 -14.56 -7.67 0.18
N PHE A 74 -14.05 -6.47 0.42
CA PHE A 74 -14.06 -5.84 1.74
C PHE A 74 -14.35 -4.34 1.59
N ASP A 75 -14.96 -3.78 2.62
CA ASP A 75 -15.10 -2.33 2.75
C ASP A 75 -13.94 -1.77 3.55
N THR A 76 -13.64 -0.48 3.34
CA THR A 76 -12.56 0.20 4.03
C THR A 76 -12.98 1.47 4.75
N TYR A 77 -12.22 1.84 5.77
CA TYR A 77 -12.32 3.12 6.44
C TYR A 77 -10.94 3.72 6.67
N ASP A 78 -10.73 4.92 6.12
CA ASP A 78 -9.46 5.64 6.26
C ASP A 78 -9.39 6.33 7.61
N VAL A 79 -8.50 5.84 8.48
CA VAL A 79 -8.32 6.37 9.84
C VAL A 79 -7.59 7.70 9.88
N ILE A 80 -7.00 8.17 8.77
CA ILE A 80 -6.33 9.46 8.69
C ILE A 80 -7.36 10.59 8.57
N THR A 81 -8.38 10.38 7.75
CA THR A 81 -9.49 11.34 7.56
C THR A 81 -10.51 11.30 8.70
N ALA A 82 -10.42 10.27 9.55
CA ALA A 82 -11.35 10.03 10.65
C ALA A 82 -11.09 10.94 11.86
N HIS A 83 -12.13 11.09 12.70
CA HIS A 83 -12.02 11.81 13.96
C HIS A 83 -11.12 11.02 14.95
N PRO A 84 -10.17 11.67 15.65
CA PRO A 84 -9.22 10.99 16.54
C PRO A 84 -9.87 10.12 17.64
N GLU A 85 -11.02 10.54 18.14
CA GLU A 85 -11.80 9.91 19.19
C GLU A 85 -12.45 8.61 18.70
N VAL A 86 -12.84 8.53 17.43
CA VAL A 86 -13.30 7.28 16.80
C VAL A 86 -12.12 6.31 16.68
N CYS A 87 -10.96 6.80 16.25
CA CYS A 87 -9.74 5.99 16.18
C CYS A 87 -9.31 5.47 17.56
N GLN A 88 -9.42 6.30 18.59
CA GLN A 88 -9.15 5.89 19.97
C GLN A 88 -10.17 4.86 20.46
N ALA A 89 -11.46 5.07 20.18
CA ALA A 89 -12.52 4.13 20.54
C ALA A 89 -12.33 2.76 19.87
N LEU A 90 -11.98 2.72 18.58
CA LEU A 90 -11.66 1.49 17.86
C LEU A 90 -10.53 0.71 18.55
N LYS A 91 -9.40 1.39 18.83
CA LYS A 91 -8.26 0.78 19.51
C LYS A 91 -8.60 0.23 20.90
N GLN A 92 -9.34 1.00 21.68
CA GLN A 92 -9.74 0.60 23.04
C GLN A 92 -10.69 -0.59 23.03
N GLN A 93 -11.68 -0.59 22.15
CA GLN A 93 -12.65 -1.68 22.05
C GLN A 93 -12.01 -2.99 21.58
N ALA A 94 -11.07 -2.89 20.65
CA ALA A 94 -10.36 -4.04 20.11
C ALA A 94 -9.26 -4.55 21.04
N ASN A 95 -8.92 -3.80 22.09
CA ASN A 95 -7.68 -3.96 22.86
C ASN A 95 -6.45 -4.06 21.94
N TRP A 96 -6.43 -3.26 20.87
CA TRP A 96 -5.41 -3.32 19.81
C TRP A 96 -4.87 -1.92 19.50
N PRO A 97 -3.56 -1.67 19.66
CA PRO A 97 -3.01 -0.31 19.66
C PRO A 97 -2.82 0.34 18.29
N PHE A 98 -2.77 -0.44 17.20
CA PHE A 98 -2.29 0.04 15.89
C PHE A 98 -3.26 -0.25 14.73
N PHE A 99 -3.02 0.43 13.61
CA PHE A 99 -3.68 0.16 12.33
C PHE A 99 -2.64 -0.36 11.33
N PRO A 100 -3.02 -1.21 10.35
CA PRO A 100 -4.39 -1.58 10.00
C PRO A 100 -5.05 -2.57 10.97
N GLN A 101 -6.39 -2.61 10.97
CA GLN A 101 -7.21 -3.57 11.72
C GLN A 101 -8.27 -4.18 10.81
N LEU A 102 -8.28 -5.51 10.68
CA LEU A 102 -9.32 -6.23 9.94
C LEU A 102 -10.39 -6.75 10.91
N TYR A 103 -11.64 -6.53 10.54
CA TYR A 103 -12.80 -7.09 11.22
C TYR A 103 -13.59 -8.00 10.27
N ILE A 104 -14.02 -9.15 10.78
CA ILE A 104 -14.97 -10.04 10.11
C ILE A 104 -16.19 -10.21 11.01
N ASN A 105 -17.36 -9.81 10.51
CA ASN A 105 -18.63 -9.78 11.24
C ASN A 105 -18.49 -9.07 12.61
N GLY A 106 -17.79 -7.93 12.63
CA GLY A 106 -17.57 -7.15 13.86
C GLY A 106 -16.53 -7.71 14.83
N VAL A 107 -15.89 -8.84 14.52
CA VAL A 107 -14.82 -9.43 15.35
C VAL A 107 -13.47 -9.09 14.77
N LEU A 108 -12.56 -8.60 15.61
CA LEU A 108 -11.18 -8.30 15.21
C LEU A 108 -10.45 -9.60 14.84
N MET A 109 -9.85 -9.62 13.64
CA MET A 109 -8.95 -10.68 13.19
C MET A 109 -7.49 -10.36 13.46
N GLY A 110 -7.11 -9.07 13.40
CA GLY A 110 -5.76 -8.62 13.68
C GLY A 110 -5.28 -7.52 12.73
N GLY A 111 -3.99 -7.19 12.84
CA GLY A 111 -3.28 -6.28 11.94
C GLY A 111 -2.52 -7.02 10.82
N ALA A 112 -1.75 -6.27 10.03
CA ALA A 112 -1.12 -6.76 8.81
C ALA A 112 -0.27 -8.03 9.00
N ASP A 113 0.53 -8.12 10.07
CA ASP A 113 1.43 -9.27 10.29
C ASP A 113 0.65 -10.56 10.60
N ILE A 114 -0.44 -10.45 11.36
CA ILE A 114 -1.34 -11.58 11.63
C ILE A 114 -2.03 -12.01 10.34
N LEU A 115 -2.46 -11.06 9.50
CA LEU A 115 -3.08 -11.39 8.22
C LEU A 115 -2.12 -12.13 7.30
N LYS A 116 -0.84 -11.72 7.24
CA LYS A 116 0.19 -12.43 6.47
C LYS A 116 0.33 -13.88 6.95
N ALA A 117 0.51 -14.08 8.25
CA ALA A 117 0.62 -15.41 8.84
C ALA A 117 -0.63 -16.27 8.54
N TYR A 118 -1.83 -15.70 8.68
CA TYR A 118 -3.07 -16.44 8.41
C TYR A 118 -3.29 -16.74 6.93
N ALA A 119 -2.68 -15.97 6.02
CA ALA A 119 -2.73 -16.22 4.60
C ALA A 119 -1.81 -17.37 4.18
N GLU A 120 -0.61 -17.45 4.77
CA GLU A 120 0.35 -18.54 4.54
C GLU A 120 -0.24 -19.91 4.96
N ASP A 121 -0.96 -19.95 6.08
CA ASP A 121 -1.52 -21.18 6.64
C ASP A 121 -2.96 -21.51 6.16
N ASN A 122 -3.52 -20.75 5.21
CA ASN A 122 -4.95 -20.81 4.81
C ASN A 122 -5.97 -20.59 5.96
N VAL A 123 -5.52 -20.21 7.15
CA VAL A 123 -6.35 -19.98 8.35
C VAL A 123 -7.38 -18.88 8.11
N LEU A 124 -6.98 -17.80 7.43
CA LEU A 124 -7.89 -16.68 7.18
C LEU A 124 -9.10 -17.11 6.34
N LYS A 125 -8.86 -17.96 5.33
CA LYS A 125 -9.91 -18.49 4.46
C LYS A 125 -10.87 -19.40 5.22
N GLN A 126 -10.36 -20.24 6.12
CA GLN A 126 -11.18 -21.10 6.97
C GLN A 126 -12.05 -20.28 7.93
N GLU A 127 -11.49 -19.22 8.54
CA GLU A 127 -12.24 -18.30 9.40
C GLU A 127 -13.33 -17.54 8.65
N LEU A 128 -13.10 -17.15 7.41
CA LEU A 128 -14.12 -16.52 6.57
C LEU A 128 -15.29 -17.47 6.28
N ILE A 129 -14.99 -18.72 5.93
CA ILE A 129 -16.00 -19.75 5.68
C ILE A 129 -16.79 -20.06 6.95
N SER A 130 -16.11 -20.28 8.08
CA SER A 130 -16.76 -20.60 9.35
C SER A 130 -17.70 -19.49 9.82
N ARG A 131 -17.42 -18.24 9.45
CA ARG A 131 -18.22 -17.05 9.74
C ARG A 131 -19.27 -16.72 8.69
N GLY A 132 -19.48 -17.58 7.69
CA GLY A 132 -20.52 -17.39 6.67
C GLY A 132 -20.25 -16.22 5.72
N VAL A 133 -18.97 -15.92 5.46
CA VAL A 133 -18.56 -15.03 4.37
C VAL A 133 -18.43 -15.88 3.11
N ASP A 134 -19.22 -15.56 2.07
CA ASP A 134 -19.28 -16.32 0.82
C ASP A 134 -18.02 -16.14 -0.05
N THR A 135 -16.95 -16.79 0.38
CA THR A 135 -16.35 -17.95 -0.28
C THR A 135 -16.37 -17.98 -1.82
N ASN A 136 -17.54 -18.29 -2.34
CA ASN A 136 -17.70 -18.83 -3.69
C ASN A 136 -18.10 -17.77 -4.73
N SER A 137 -18.39 -16.55 -4.28
CA SER A 137 -18.52 -15.36 -5.13
C SER A 137 -17.22 -14.55 -5.23
N PHE A 138 -16.14 -15.05 -4.61
CA PHE A 138 -14.80 -14.63 -4.94
C PHE A 138 -14.56 -14.98 -6.40
N GLY A 139 -13.96 -14.06 -7.16
CA GLY A 139 -13.39 -14.45 -8.44
C GLY A 139 -12.55 -15.71 -8.20
N GLU A 140 -12.65 -16.70 -9.10
CA GLU A 140 -11.90 -17.95 -8.96
C GLU A 140 -10.48 -17.62 -8.46
N PRO A 141 -9.92 -18.35 -7.47
CA PRO A 141 -8.56 -18.11 -7.00
C PRO A 141 -7.70 -18.05 -8.24
N ILE A 142 -7.15 -16.86 -8.55
CA ILE A 142 -6.80 -16.54 -9.94
C ILE A 142 -5.99 -17.69 -10.48
N SER A 143 -6.63 -18.45 -11.38
CA SER A 143 -6.20 -19.77 -11.80
C SER A 143 -4.72 -19.68 -12.02
N ARG A 144 -3.98 -20.41 -11.16
CA ARG A 144 -2.51 -20.57 -11.16
C ARG A 144 -1.98 -20.04 -12.47
N CYS A 145 -1.42 -18.83 -12.46
CA CYS A 145 -0.95 -18.14 -13.66
C CYS A 145 -0.30 -19.20 -14.56
N THR A 146 -0.97 -19.59 -15.66
CA THR A 146 -0.53 -20.73 -16.51
C THR A 146 0.74 -20.39 -17.29
N ALA A 147 1.22 -19.18 -17.09
CA ALA A 147 2.57 -18.64 -17.09
C ALA A 147 3.71 -19.54 -16.53
N LYS A 148 3.67 -20.86 -16.71
CA LYS A 148 4.88 -21.71 -16.65
C LYS A 148 5.67 -21.65 -17.96
N SER A 149 5.56 -20.57 -18.74
CA SER A 149 6.57 -20.25 -19.74
C SER A 149 7.62 -19.40 -19.03
N GLU A 150 8.87 -19.84 -19.02
CA GLU A 150 9.99 -18.94 -18.76
C GLU A 150 10.19 -18.05 -20.00
N PRO A 151 10.16 -16.71 -19.88
CA PRO A 151 9.82 -15.90 -18.72
C PRO A 151 8.29 -15.70 -18.59
N PRO A 152 7.75 -15.42 -17.39
CA PRO A 152 6.32 -15.28 -17.19
C PRO A 152 5.74 -14.24 -18.17
N PRO A 153 4.50 -14.41 -18.65
CA PRO A 153 3.84 -13.51 -19.61
C PRO A 153 3.73 -12.08 -19.08
N CYS A 154 3.99 -11.84 -17.78
CA CYS A 154 4.13 -10.50 -17.23
C CYS A 154 5.47 -9.81 -17.49
N ALA A 155 6.54 -10.54 -17.82
CA ALA A 155 7.85 -9.95 -18.11
C ALA A 155 7.94 -9.46 -19.57
N THR A 156 7.34 -10.18 -20.53
CA THR A 156 7.58 -9.93 -21.96
C THR A 156 6.49 -9.14 -22.69
N ASP A 157 5.24 -9.18 -22.24
CA ASP A 157 4.12 -8.53 -22.93
C ASP A 157 3.78 -7.11 -22.43
N HIS A 158 4.36 -6.68 -21.30
CA HIS A 158 3.96 -5.42 -20.66
C HIS A 158 4.38 -4.17 -21.44
N VAL A 159 5.53 -4.18 -22.12
CA VAL A 159 6.11 -2.94 -22.67
C VAL A 159 5.32 -2.39 -23.86
N LYS A 160 4.82 -3.28 -24.72
CA LYS A 160 4.02 -2.90 -25.89
C LYS A 160 2.63 -2.41 -25.50
N ASP A 161 2.06 -3.01 -24.45
CA ASP A 161 0.70 -2.70 -24.02
C ASP A 161 0.62 -1.54 -23.03
N LEU A 162 1.71 -1.10 -22.39
CA LEU A 162 1.69 0.00 -21.42
C LEU A 162 1.29 1.36 -22.03
N GLY A 163 1.21 1.48 -23.36
CA GLY A 163 0.77 2.70 -24.04
C GLY A 163 1.75 3.88 -23.88
N VAL A 164 2.95 3.60 -23.37
CA VAL A 164 4.04 4.57 -23.31
C VAL A 164 4.59 4.71 -24.72
N ARG A 165 4.68 5.94 -25.25
CA ARG A 165 5.36 6.21 -26.52
C ARG A 165 6.88 6.06 -26.33
N LEU A 166 7.34 4.81 -26.26
CA LEU A 166 8.75 4.44 -26.25
C LEU A 166 9.19 4.08 -27.67
N SER A 167 10.44 4.41 -28.03
CA SER A 167 11.05 3.93 -29.27
C SER A 167 11.20 2.40 -29.25
N ASP A 168 11.35 1.78 -30.41
CA ASP A 168 11.51 0.32 -30.51
C ASP A 168 12.73 -0.17 -29.70
N ASP A 169 13.84 0.57 -29.76
CA ASP A 169 15.04 0.36 -28.94
C ASP A 169 14.74 0.41 -27.43
N ASP A 170 13.90 1.36 -27.00
CA ASP A 170 13.53 1.48 -25.60
C ASP A 170 12.63 0.31 -25.19
N GLN A 171 11.70 -0.08 -26.05
CA GLN A 171 10.82 -1.21 -25.77
C GLN A 171 11.62 -2.50 -25.59
N GLU A 172 12.63 -2.71 -26.42
CA GLU A 172 13.53 -3.86 -26.33
C GLU A 172 14.42 -3.80 -25.07
N LEU A 173 14.89 -2.61 -24.68
CA LEU A 173 15.65 -2.44 -23.44
C LEU A 173 14.82 -2.83 -22.22
N VAL A 174 13.57 -2.37 -22.14
CA VAL A 174 12.66 -2.72 -21.04
C VAL A 174 12.38 -4.23 -21.01
N ARG A 175 12.18 -4.84 -22.18
CA ARG A 175 12.01 -6.29 -22.32
C ARG A 175 13.23 -7.06 -21.81
N LEU A 176 14.45 -6.62 -22.10
CA LEU A 176 15.65 -7.31 -21.61
C LEU A 176 15.79 -7.17 -20.10
N ILE A 177 15.47 -6.00 -19.54
CA ILE A 177 15.52 -5.76 -18.09
C ILE A 177 14.47 -6.59 -17.35
N SER A 178 13.27 -6.77 -17.91
CA SER A 178 12.26 -7.61 -17.26
C SER A 178 12.65 -9.09 -17.16
N ILE A 179 13.50 -9.56 -18.06
CA ILE A 179 13.97 -10.96 -18.10
C ILE A 179 15.25 -11.13 -17.28
N HIS A 180 16.21 -10.22 -17.41
CA HIS A 180 17.55 -10.38 -16.87
C HIS A 180 17.85 -9.51 -15.64
N GLY A 181 16.97 -8.55 -15.34
CA GLY A 181 17.24 -7.51 -14.35
C GLY A 181 18.39 -6.59 -14.74
N THR A 182 18.90 -5.88 -13.75
CA THR A 182 19.91 -4.80 -13.88
C THR A 182 21.20 -5.09 -13.12
N LYS A 183 21.32 -6.29 -12.53
CA LYS A 183 22.47 -6.70 -11.71
C LYS A 183 23.77 -6.72 -12.51
N ASP A 184 23.71 -7.02 -13.80
CA ASP A 184 24.85 -7.01 -14.71
C ASP A 184 24.56 -6.14 -15.96
N TRP A 185 24.93 -4.86 -15.88
CA TRP A 185 24.79 -3.90 -16.98
C TRP A 185 25.69 -4.22 -18.19
N ALA A 186 26.79 -4.95 -17.99
CA ALA A 186 27.70 -5.30 -19.07
C ALA A 186 27.11 -6.42 -19.93
N ASP A 187 26.57 -7.45 -19.28
CA ASP A 187 25.82 -8.51 -19.96
C ASP A 187 24.56 -7.97 -20.65
N LEU A 188 23.81 -7.11 -19.95
CA LEU A 188 22.62 -6.47 -20.52
C LEU A 188 22.96 -5.63 -21.76
N ALA A 189 24.05 -4.86 -21.74
CA ALA A 189 24.48 -4.06 -22.87
C ALA A 189 24.91 -4.90 -24.08
N ARG A 190 25.58 -6.04 -23.83
CA ARG A 190 25.92 -7.01 -24.88
C ARG A 190 24.66 -7.59 -25.52
N LYS A 191 23.71 -8.06 -24.70
CA LYS A 191 22.43 -8.61 -25.17
C LYS A 191 21.61 -7.57 -25.94
N PHE A 192 21.55 -6.34 -25.41
CA PHE A 192 20.85 -5.23 -26.06
C PHE A 192 21.49 -4.87 -27.41
N GLY A 193 22.81 -4.69 -27.45
CA GLY A 193 23.54 -4.41 -28.69
C GLY A 193 23.31 -5.46 -29.78
N SER A 194 23.26 -6.74 -29.39
CA SER A 194 22.94 -7.84 -30.31
C SER A 194 21.51 -7.78 -30.84
N LYS A 195 20.54 -7.42 -29.98
CA LYS A 195 19.13 -7.30 -30.37
C LYS A 195 18.83 -6.12 -31.29
N VAL A 196 19.50 -4.99 -31.09
CA VAL A 196 19.30 -3.78 -31.92
C VAL A 196 20.28 -3.69 -33.10
N GLY A 197 21.12 -4.71 -33.31
CA GLY A 197 22.09 -4.74 -34.42
C GLY A 197 23.21 -3.70 -34.32
N ARG A 198 23.54 -3.25 -33.10
CA ARG A 198 24.58 -2.23 -32.81
C ARG A 198 25.65 -2.79 -31.86
N GLU A 199 26.07 -4.02 -32.14
CA GLU A 199 27.11 -4.70 -31.37
C GLU A 199 28.40 -3.86 -31.34
N GLY A 200 29.01 -3.74 -30.16
CA GLY A 200 30.23 -2.94 -29.95
C GLY A 200 30.03 -1.43 -29.78
N GLU A 201 28.88 -0.86 -30.19
CA GLU A 201 28.58 0.57 -29.99
C GLU A 201 27.88 0.84 -28.66
N VAL A 202 27.12 -0.16 -28.18
CA VAL A 202 26.35 -0.12 -26.95
C VAL A 202 27.24 -0.48 -25.76
N THR A 203 27.30 0.43 -24.77
CA THR A 203 28.06 0.22 -23.54
C THR A 203 27.12 0.16 -22.33
N ALA A 204 27.55 -0.52 -21.27
CA ALA A 204 26.83 -0.57 -19.98
C ALA A 204 26.41 0.83 -19.49
N MET A 205 27.29 1.82 -19.64
CA MET A 205 27.00 3.20 -19.24
C MET A 205 25.89 3.84 -20.07
N LYS A 206 25.88 3.64 -21.40
CA LYS A 206 24.81 4.15 -22.28
C LYS A 206 23.46 3.53 -21.93
N VAL A 207 23.44 2.21 -21.71
CA VAL A 207 22.22 1.46 -21.37
C VAL A 207 21.68 1.89 -20.02
N ARG A 208 22.52 1.98 -18.98
CA ARG A 208 22.11 2.45 -17.66
C ARG A 208 21.58 3.90 -17.69
N LYS A 209 22.24 4.79 -18.45
CA LYS A 209 21.78 6.17 -18.62
C LYS A 209 20.41 6.22 -19.29
N ARG A 210 20.18 5.38 -20.30
CA ARG A 210 18.89 5.30 -20.99
C ARG A 210 17.79 4.74 -20.07
N TRP A 211 18.09 3.69 -19.30
CA TRP A 211 17.17 3.14 -18.29
C TRP A 211 16.71 4.20 -17.29
N ARG A 212 17.61 5.04 -16.75
CA ARG A 212 17.24 6.12 -15.81
C ARG A 212 16.19 7.08 -16.36
N VAL A 213 16.19 7.32 -17.66
CA VAL A 213 15.21 8.21 -18.31
C VAL A 213 13.85 7.53 -18.48
N ILE A 214 13.85 6.23 -18.82
CA ILE A 214 12.62 5.48 -19.14
C ILE A 214 11.94 4.94 -17.88
N ARG A 215 12.72 4.52 -16.89
CA ARG A 215 12.28 3.98 -15.60
C ARG A 215 11.12 4.77 -14.96
N PRO A 216 11.18 6.10 -14.79
CA PRO A 216 10.07 6.85 -14.18
C PRO A 216 8.78 6.82 -15.02
N LEU A 217 8.88 6.82 -16.35
CA LEU A 217 7.72 6.75 -17.25
C LEU A 217 7.03 5.39 -17.16
N ILE A 218 7.82 4.32 -17.01
CA ILE A 218 7.29 2.97 -16.79
C ILE A 218 6.63 2.91 -15.42
N LYS A 219 7.27 3.47 -14.39
CA LYS A 219 6.72 3.50 -13.03
C LYS A 219 5.32 4.11 -13.02
N GLU A 220 5.20 5.33 -13.54
CA GLU A 220 3.94 6.06 -13.61
C GLU A 220 2.85 5.24 -14.30
N LYS A 221 3.18 4.61 -15.43
CA LYS A 221 2.21 3.83 -16.22
C LYS A 221 1.84 2.48 -15.61
N VAL A 222 2.78 1.85 -14.94
CA VAL A 222 2.55 0.62 -14.17
C VAL A 222 1.68 0.91 -12.94
N GLU A 223 1.83 2.08 -12.32
CA GLU A 223 0.99 2.55 -11.22
C GLU A 223 -0.40 3.02 -11.70
N GLU A 224 -0.51 3.60 -12.90
CA GLU A 224 -1.76 4.07 -13.50
C GLU A 224 -2.64 2.94 -14.07
N LYS A 225 -2.05 1.86 -14.60
CA LYS A 225 -2.83 0.72 -15.13
C LYS A 225 -3.30 -0.20 -14.01
N ALA A 226 -4.53 0.05 -13.56
CA ALA A 226 -5.20 -0.68 -12.48
C ALA A 226 -5.37 -2.19 -12.74
N VAL A 227 -5.42 -2.67 -13.99
CA VAL A 227 -5.66 -4.10 -14.28
C VAL A 227 -4.95 -4.53 -15.58
N MET A 228 -4.10 -5.56 -15.47
CA MET A 228 -3.42 -6.23 -16.59
C MET A 228 -4.37 -7.20 -17.32
N LYS A 229 -3.96 -7.71 -18.49
CA LYS A 229 -4.74 -8.72 -19.25
C LYS A 229 -5.08 -9.98 -18.45
N CYS A 230 -4.24 -10.33 -17.47
CA CYS A 230 -4.48 -11.43 -16.55
C CYS A 230 -5.46 -11.10 -15.40
N GLY A 231 -6.00 -9.87 -15.35
CA GLY A 231 -6.93 -9.44 -14.32
C GLY A 231 -6.28 -8.92 -13.03
N HIS A 232 -4.95 -8.94 -12.91
CA HIS A 232 -4.22 -8.41 -11.76
C HIS A 232 -3.67 -7.02 -12.04
N SER A 233 -3.53 -6.18 -11.01
CA SER A 233 -2.66 -5.02 -11.09
C SER A 233 -1.20 -5.45 -10.90
N CYS A 234 -0.26 -4.55 -11.14
CA CYS A 234 1.14 -4.78 -10.73
C CYS A 234 1.27 -5.00 -9.21
N PHE A 235 0.33 -4.48 -8.41
CA PHE A 235 0.33 -4.61 -6.96
C PHE A 235 -0.26 -5.94 -6.47
N THR A 236 -1.20 -6.52 -7.23
CA THR A 236 -1.91 -7.75 -6.86
C THR A 236 -1.40 -8.98 -7.63
N CYS A 237 -0.31 -8.83 -8.40
CA CYS A 237 0.29 -9.93 -9.16
C CYS A 237 0.99 -10.96 -8.24
N PRO A 238 0.59 -12.24 -8.25
CA PRO A 238 1.19 -13.28 -7.40
C PRO A 238 2.64 -13.61 -7.75
N THR A 239 3.09 -13.32 -8.98
CA THR A 239 4.48 -13.51 -9.44
C THR A 239 5.30 -12.22 -9.37
N ARG A 240 4.83 -11.20 -8.66
CA ARG A 240 5.53 -9.91 -8.51
C ARG A 240 6.97 -10.07 -8.06
N HIS A 241 7.24 -10.96 -7.11
CA HIS A 241 8.58 -11.20 -6.55
C HIS A 241 9.57 -11.80 -7.56
N GLU A 242 9.09 -12.37 -8.66
CA GLU A 242 9.92 -12.91 -9.73
C GLU A 242 10.16 -11.89 -10.86
N CYS A 243 9.38 -10.81 -10.88
CA CYS A 243 9.43 -9.79 -11.91
C CYS A 243 10.50 -8.75 -11.58
N GLN A 244 11.60 -8.79 -12.35
CA GLN A 244 12.79 -7.96 -12.16
C GLN A 244 12.55 -6.46 -12.34
N ILE A 245 11.41 -6.06 -12.94
CA ILE A 245 11.02 -4.65 -13.04
C ILE A 245 10.58 -4.09 -11.68
N HIS A 246 10.01 -4.89 -10.77
CA HIS A 246 9.52 -4.36 -9.50
C HIS A 246 10.61 -3.83 -8.60
N ASP A 247 11.66 -4.63 -8.39
CA ASP A 247 12.84 -4.24 -7.60
C ASP A 247 13.49 -2.97 -8.17
N GLU A 248 13.40 -2.81 -9.49
CA GLU A 248 13.91 -1.64 -10.18
C GLU A 248 12.98 -0.42 -10.14
N LEU A 249 11.68 -0.52 -9.89
CA LEU A 249 10.78 0.65 -9.83
C LEU A 249 10.60 1.20 -8.40
N GLU A 250 11.11 0.50 -7.41
CA GLU A 250 11.19 0.99 -6.03
C GLU A 250 12.24 2.11 -5.98
N ILE A 251 11.78 3.34 -5.72
CA ILE A 251 12.63 4.53 -5.64
C ILE A 251 13.33 4.45 -4.29
N ASP A 252 14.65 4.31 -4.29
CA ASP A 252 15.47 4.77 -3.17
C ASP A 252 15.34 6.29 -3.10
N ILE A 253 14.90 6.80 -1.95
CA ILE A 253 14.80 8.24 -1.64
C ILE A 253 16.16 8.95 -1.87
N GLU A 254 17.26 8.21 -1.89
CA GLU A 254 18.62 8.70 -2.14
C GLU A 254 18.88 9.13 -3.60
N ASP A 255 18.13 8.60 -4.58
CA ASP A 255 18.33 8.97 -6.01
C ASP A 255 17.68 10.32 -6.39
N LEU A 256 16.90 10.94 -5.50
CA LEU A 256 16.32 12.28 -5.67
C LEU A 256 17.25 13.42 -5.21
N ALA A 257 18.41 13.11 -4.64
CA ALA A 257 19.33 14.09 -4.06
C ALA A 257 20.38 14.65 -5.03
N VAL A 258 20.23 14.44 -6.34
CA VAL A 258 21.14 15.00 -7.36
C VAL A 258 20.37 15.79 -8.41
N HIS A 259 19.75 16.90 -7.98
CA HIS A 259 19.43 18.04 -8.83
C HIS A 259 19.74 19.33 -8.09
#